data_AF-A0A3S0SJ15-F1
#
_entry.id   AF-A0A3S0SJ15-F1
#
_cell.length_a   1.000
_cell.length_b   1.000
_cell.length_c   1.000
_cell.angle_alpha   90.00
_cell.angle_beta   90.00
_cell.angle_gamma   90.00
#
_symmetry.space_group_name_H-M   'P 1'
#
loop_
_entity.id
_entity.type
_entity.pdbx_description
1 polymer ?
#
loop_
_entity_poly.entity_id
_entity_poly.type
_entity_poly.pdbx_seq_one_letter_code
_entity_poly.pdbx_strand_id
1 'polypeptide(L)'
;MFITVNKVNDRITGQVNGQPYHCTYTAEKFAAMKELAESSYDIASMQEMKALIESFLPYTKESYKEIIESKTPHLFVNPVTNEFFLKLKNGKKSSIPLPTPFATRIMKAVDEGLSVEPLLKAWARFLCPIPGRPAYTQERGHLFAEYISAPYISKTEVNRLMLEEKLSEEVALSLATTTQVAITKEGFLNCYKVSKEVTDRYALDDKEEVVKKSVLIKKVDAETGLVSYEDPLQYAEDRLFEPAVMGQSGDAFVCSSLGGNLKEGHIIKVGHVHYLKDWSQVSIPGQKGLHCGGLSYIEGYQREGTVTHNILVNPADIHSISMCSDGAMTVKQYFVHSTFNGVNKTLYTSSSYQEFTDAQYQEILAAAISVQEEALTEMEEAKNLI
;
A
#
# COMPACT_ATOMS: atom_id res chain seq x y z
N MET A 1 17.51 -36.90 -11.66
CA MET A 1 16.40 -36.00 -12.06
C MET A 1 16.34 -36.03 -13.58
N PHE A 2 15.15 -36.01 -14.18
CA PHE A 2 15.00 -36.13 -15.64
C PHE A 2 13.94 -35.13 -16.12
N ILE A 3 14.18 -34.53 -17.27
CA ILE A 3 13.28 -33.56 -17.90
C ILE A 3 12.81 -34.18 -19.22
N THR A 4 11.50 -34.36 -19.39
CA THR A 4 10.91 -34.76 -20.67
C THR A 4 10.04 -33.66 -21.23
N VAL A 5 10.06 -33.51 -22.55
CA VAL A 5 9.27 -32.52 -23.29
C VAL A 5 8.73 -33.17 -24.55
N ASN A 6 7.41 -33.29 -24.63
CA ASN A 6 6.68 -33.81 -25.77
C ASN A 6 5.63 -32.80 -26.22
N LYS A 7 5.36 -32.73 -27.52
CA LYS A 7 4.23 -32.00 -28.08
C LYS A 7 3.12 -33.00 -28.40
N VAL A 8 1.93 -32.77 -27.86
CA VAL A 8 0.72 -33.55 -28.17
C VAL A 8 -0.39 -32.57 -28.53
N ASN A 9 -0.78 -32.56 -29.81
CA ASN A 9 -1.72 -31.57 -30.37
C ASN A 9 -1.26 -30.14 -30.07
N ASP A 10 -2.15 -29.31 -29.51
CA ASP A 10 -1.89 -27.91 -29.12
C ASP A 10 -1.35 -27.79 -27.68
N ARG A 11 -0.79 -28.87 -27.11
CA ARG A 11 -0.23 -28.90 -25.76
C ARG A 11 1.20 -29.43 -25.74
N ILE A 12 1.96 -28.93 -24.77
CA ILE A 12 3.26 -29.47 -24.37
C ILE A 12 3.02 -30.28 -23.10
N THR A 13 3.54 -31.51 -23.07
CA THR A 13 3.40 -32.44 -21.96
C THR A 13 4.74 -33.05 -21.61
N GLY A 14 4.97 -33.35 -20.34
CA GLY A 14 6.19 -34.03 -19.93
C GLY A 14 6.25 -34.24 -18.43
N GLN A 15 7.45 -34.52 -17.96
CA GLN A 15 7.78 -34.66 -16.55
C GLN A 15 9.03 -33.85 -16.22
N VAL A 16 9.02 -33.18 -15.07
CA VAL A 16 10.21 -32.57 -14.48
C VAL A 16 10.33 -33.11 -13.06
N ASN A 17 11.47 -33.72 -12.73
CA ASN A 17 11.70 -34.31 -11.40
C ASN A 17 10.58 -35.28 -10.93
N GLY A 18 10.06 -36.10 -11.85
CA GLY A 18 8.98 -37.06 -11.58
C GLY A 18 7.58 -36.46 -11.47
N GLN A 19 7.43 -35.14 -11.54
CA GLN A 19 6.14 -34.46 -11.53
C GLN A 19 5.66 -34.23 -12.97
N PRO A 20 4.47 -34.72 -13.35
CA PRO A 20 3.91 -34.47 -14.67
C PRO A 20 3.50 -33.00 -14.80
N TYR A 21 3.64 -32.45 -16.01
CA TYR A 21 3.14 -31.12 -16.34
C TYR A 21 2.45 -31.11 -17.71
N HIS A 22 1.58 -30.13 -17.90
CA HIS A 22 0.93 -29.83 -19.17
C HIS A 22 0.77 -28.31 -19.32
N CYS A 23 1.02 -27.79 -20.51
CA CYS A 23 0.78 -26.38 -20.82
C CYS A 23 0.46 -26.18 -22.30
N THR A 24 -0.11 -25.03 -22.65
CA THR A 24 -0.42 -24.67 -24.04
C THR A 24 0.84 -24.54 -24.89
N TYR A 25 0.78 -25.06 -26.12
CA TYR A 25 1.88 -25.01 -27.07
C TYR A 25 2.09 -23.61 -27.66
N THR A 26 3.32 -23.12 -27.57
CA THR A 26 3.84 -22.08 -28.47
C THR A 26 5.19 -22.52 -29.01
N ALA A 27 5.53 -22.09 -30.24
CA ALA A 27 6.78 -22.49 -30.88
C ALA A 27 8.02 -22.08 -30.07
N GLU A 28 8.02 -20.84 -29.58
CA GLU A 28 9.09 -20.26 -28.75
C GLU A 28 9.29 -21.04 -27.44
N LYS A 29 8.18 -21.33 -26.75
CA LYS A 29 8.19 -22.06 -25.47
C LYS A 29 8.67 -23.50 -25.64
N PHE A 30 8.18 -24.19 -26.67
CA PHE A 30 8.59 -25.56 -26.95
C PHE A 30 10.07 -25.65 -27.32
N ALA A 31 10.58 -24.71 -28.13
CA ALA A 31 12.00 -24.66 -28.49
C ALA A 31 12.89 -24.46 -27.25
N ALA A 32 12.57 -23.48 -26.41
CA ALA A 32 13.32 -23.23 -25.18
C ALA A 32 13.26 -24.41 -24.19
N MET A 33 12.10 -25.06 -24.04
CA MET A 33 11.98 -26.26 -23.21
C MET A 33 12.80 -27.42 -23.76
N LYS A 34 12.87 -27.60 -25.08
CA LYS A 34 13.69 -28.64 -25.71
C LYS A 34 15.18 -28.38 -25.49
N GLU A 35 15.64 -27.16 -25.67
CA GLU A 35 17.03 -26.75 -25.44
C GLU A 35 17.45 -27.01 -23.98
N LEU A 36 16.61 -26.62 -23.01
CA LEU A 36 16.86 -26.89 -21.59
C LEU A 36 16.82 -28.39 -21.26
N ALA A 37 15.92 -29.16 -21.88
CA ALA A 37 15.85 -30.60 -21.67
C ALA A 37 17.08 -31.31 -22.27
N GLU A 38 17.59 -30.86 -23.41
CA GLU A 38 18.82 -31.37 -24.02
C GLU A 38 20.04 -31.04 -23.16
N SER A 39 20.10 -29.80 -22.63
CA SER A 39 21.14 -29.37 -21.70
C SER A 39 21.21 -30.25 -20.44
N SER A 40 20.12 -30.92 -20.06
CA SER A 40 20.10 -31.81 -18.90
C SER A 40 20.94 -33.08 -19.04
N TYR A 41 21.28 -33.50 -20.28
CA TYR A 41 22.11 -34.68 -20.52
C TYR A 41 23.59 -34.45 -20.22
N ASP A 42 24.05 -33.20 -20.27
CA ASP A 42 25.46 -32.83 -20.14
C ASP A 42 25.84 -32.31 -18.73
N ILE A 43 24.88 -32.29 -17.79
CA ILE A 43 25.11 -31.78 -16.42
C ILE A 43 25.83 -32.82 -15.55
N ALA A 44 26.93 -32.39 -14.92
CA ALA A 44 27.78 -33.26 -14.09
C ALA A 44 27.51 -33.14 -12.58
N SER A 45 26.80 -32.10 -12.12
CA SER A 45 26.55 -31.87 -10.69
C SER A 45 25.07 -31.69 -10.33
N MET A 46 24.73 -32.06 -9.09
CA MET A 46 23.38 -31.85 -8.55
C MET A 46 23.02 -30.36 -8.41
N GLN A 47 24.01 -29.47 -8.25
CA GLN A 47 23.79 -28.04 -8.10
C GLN A 47 23.40 -27.39 -9.44
N GLU A 48 24.09 -27.76 -10.52
CA GLU A 48 23.72 -27.36 -11.89
C GLU A 48 22.36 -27.93 -12.29
N MET A 49 22.06 -29.18 -11.91
CA MET A 49 20.76 -29.79 -12.21
C MET A 49 19.63 -29.05 -11.49
N LYS A 50 19.85 -28.60 -10.25
CA LYS A 50 18.89 -27.79 -9.52
C LYS A 50 18.66 -26.44 -10.20
N ALA A 51 19.71 -25.76 -10.63
CA ALA A 51 19.62 -24.49 -11.36
C ALA A 51 18.88 -24.64 -12.70
N LEU A 52 19.12 -25.75 -13.43
CA LEU A 52 18.40 -26.06 -14.66
C LEU A 52 16.91 -26.31 -14.41
N ILE A 53 16.57 -27.03 -13.34
CA ILE A 53 15.16 -27.25 -12.98
C ILE A 53 14.48 -25.92 -12.63
N GLU A 54 15.17 -25.06 -11.86
CA GLU A 54 14.67 -23.73 -11.52
C GLU A 54 14.43 -22.86 -12.77
N SER A 55 15.27 -22.96 -13.79
CA SER A 55 15.07 -22.27 -15.07
C SER A 55 14.00 -22.91 -15.96
N PHE A 56 13.77 -24.22 -15.85
CA PHE A 56 12.76 -24.96 -16.63
C PHE A 56 11.34 -24.80 -16.09
N LEU A 57 11.16 -24.77 -14.77
CA LEU A 57 9.85 -24.72 -14.11
C LEU A 57 8.91 -23.59 -14.58
N PRO A 58 9.36 -22.37 -14.91
CA PRO A 58 8.48 -21.33 -15.46
C PRO A 58 7.75 -21.76 -16.74
N TYR A 59 8.41 -22.54 -17.60
CA TYR A 59 7.87 -23.01 -18.88
C TYR A 59 6.78 -24.08 -18.71
N THR A 60 6.66 -24.72 -17.55
CA THR A 60 5.65 -25.76 -17.35
C THR A 60 4.26 -25.19 -17.03
N LYS A 61 4.15 -23.88 -16.79
CA LYS A 61 2.90 -23.20 -16.39
C LYS A 61 2.06 -22.80 -17.60
N GLU A 62 0.73 -22.75 -17.45
CA GLU A 62 -0.16 -22.17 -18.47
C GLU A 62 0.11 -20.67 -18.65
N SER A 63 -0.09 -20.15 -19.85
CA SER A 63 0.10 -18.72 -20.12
C SER A 63 -1.12 -17.92 -19.67
N TYR A 64 -0.90 -16.91 -18.84
CA TYR A 64 -1.95 -15.97 -18.45
C TYR A 64 -2.13 -14.83 -19.47
N LYS A 65 -1.35 -14.82 -20.55
CA LYS A 65 -1.25 -13.67 -21.45
C LYS A 65 -2.59 -13.24 -22.02
N GLU A 66 -3.28 -14.14 -22.71
CA GLU A 66 -4.53 -13.80 -23.39
C GLU A 66 -5.61 -13.38 -22.40
N ILE A 67 -5.70 -14.07 -21.27
CA ILE A 67 -6.67 -13.78 -20.22
C ILE A 67 -6.41 -12.37 -19.65
N ILE A 68 -5.17 -12.07 -19.24
CA ILE A 68 -4.83 -10.79 -18.62
C ILE A 68 -4.92 -9.63 -19.61
N GLU A 69 -4.33 -9.77 -20.80
CA GLU A 69 -4.32 -8.71 -21.82
C GLU A 69 -5.73 -8.43 -22.38
N SER A 70 -6.67 -9.38 -22.27
CA SER A 70 -8.10 -9.14 -22.56
C SER A 70 -8.81 -8.30 -21.49
N LYS A 71 -8.32 -8.30 -20.25
CA LYS A 71 -8.94 -7.60 -19.12
C LYS A 71 -8.38 -6.20 -18.88
N THR A 72 -7.13 -5.95 -19.29
CA THR A 72 -6.54 -4.63 -19.18
C THR A 72 -5.58 -4.34 -20.34
N PRO A 73 -5.66 -3.15 -20.96
CA PRO A 73 -4.72 -2.75 -22.00
C PRO A 73 -3.36 -2.29 -21.44
N HIS A 74 -3.20 -2.24 -20.12
CA HIS A 74 -2.05 -1.63 -19.45
C HIS A 74 -0.91 -2.60 -19.15
N LEU A 75 -1.08 -3.89 -19.43
CA LEU A 75 -0.11 -4.93 -19.15
C LEU A 75 0.36 -5.63 -20.42
N PHE A 76 1.60 -6.09 -20.39
CA PHE A 76 2.17 -7.06 -21.31
C PHE A 76 2.59 -8.27 -20.49
N VAL A 77 2.18 -9.47 -20.90
CA VAL A 77 2.58 -10.70 -20.20
C VAL A 77 3.51 -11.49 -21.10
N ASN A 78 4.68 -11.84 -20.56
CA ASN A 78 5.57 -12.79 -21.23
C ASN A 78 4.90 -14.18 -21.21
N PRO A 79 4.51 -14.76 -22.36
CA PRO A 79 3.77 -16.02 -22.39
C PRO A 79 4.59 -17.23 -21.92
N VAL A 80 5.92 -17.05 -21.85
CA VAL A 80 6.89 -18.07 -21.48
C VAL A 80 7.11 -18.08 -19.97
N THR A 81 7.47 -16.92 -19.40
CA THR A 81 7.84 -16.79 -17.98
C THR A 81 6.66 -16.42 -17.08
N ASN A 82 5.52 -16.02 -17.66
CA ASN A 82 4.41 -15.35 -16.96
C ASN A 82 4.87 -14.13 -16.14
N GLU A 83 5.93 -13.45 -16.58
CA GLU A 83 6.30 -12.16 -16.03
C GLU A 83 5.42 -11.06 -16.63
N PHE A 84 4.99 -10.15 -15.77
CA PHE A 84 4.08 -9.06 -16.12
C PHE A 84 4.89 -7.78 -16.26
N PHE A 85 4.65 -7.03 -17.31
CA PHE A 85 5.31 -5.75 -17.60
C PHE A 85 4.26 -4.68 -17.81
N LEU A 86 4.59 -3.43 -17.47
CA LEU A 86 3.71 -2.30 -17.79
C LEU A 86 3.80 -2.00 -19.28
N LYS A 87 2.66 -1.74 -19.92
CA LYS A 87 2.60 -1.25 -21.29
C LYS A 87 2.66 0.28 -21.28
N LEU A 88 3.69 0.82 -21.90
CA LEU A 88 3.91 2.26 -22.03
C LEU A 88 3.04 2.85 -23.15
N LYS A 89 2.84 4.17 -23.14
CA LYS A 89 2.00 4.88 -24.14
C LYS A 89 2.45 4.64 -25.59
N ASN A 90 3.74 4.39 -25.82
CA ASN A 90 4.29 4.07 -27.15
C ASN A 90 4.12 2.59 -27.55
N GLY A 91 3.35 1.81 -26.80
CA GLY A 91 3.11 0.38 -27.04
C GLY A 91 4.27 -0.53 -26.62
N LYS A 92 5.40 0.01 -26.16
CA LYS A 92 6.53 -0.78 -25.65
C LYS A 92 6.26 -1.27 -24.22
N LYS A 93 6.92 -2.35 -23.82
CA LYS A 93 6.90 -2.84 -22.43
C LYS A 93 7.93 -2.12 -21.56
N SER A 94 7.69 -2.07 -20.25
CA SER A 94 8.69 -1.65 -19.26
C SER A 94 9.92 -2.58 -19.29
N SER A 95 11.08 -2.05 -18.91
CA SER A 95 12.32 -2.83 -18.81
C SER A 95 12.35 -3.76 -17.59
N ILE A 96 11.61 -3.41 -16.54
CA ILE A 96 11.54 -4.14 -15.28
C ILE A 96 10.17 -4.82 -15.18
N PRO A 97 10.11 -6.12 -14.83
CA PRO A 97 8.85 -6.81 -14.56
C PRO A 97 8.22 -6.36 -13.23
N LEU A 98 6.92 -6.52 -13.12
CA LEU A 98 6.20 -6.35 -11.87
C LEU A 98 6.66 -7.40 -10.85
N PRO A 99 6.76 -7.06 -9.55
CA PRO A 99 7.13 -8.03 -8.52
C PRO A 99 6.16 -9.22 -8.45
N THR A 100 6.66 -10.39 -8.11
CA THR A 100 5.86 -11.63 -8.01
C THR A 100 4.62 -11.51 -7.12
N PRO A 101 4.68 -10.92 -5.90
CA PRO A 101 3.49 -10.76 -5.05
C PRO A 101 2.40 -9.91 -5.72
N PHE A 102 2.80 -8.96 -6.57
CA PHE A 102 1.90 -8.11 -7.33
C PHE A 102 1.26 -8.86 -8.50
N ALA A 103 2.07 -9.61 -9.26
CA ALA A 103 1.61 -10.46 -10.36
C ALA A 103 0.61 -11.53 -9.87
N THR A 104 0.90 -12.19 -8.75
CA THR A 104 0.00 -13.18 -8.13
C THR A 104 -1.35 -12.56 -7.77
N ARG A 105 -1.35 -11.34 -7.22
CA ARG A 105 -2.59 -10.64 -6.90
C ARG A 105 -3.39 -10.24 -8.14
N ILE A 106 -2.71 -9.86 -9.23
CA ILE A 106 -3.36 -9.61 -10.53
C ILE A 106 -4.04 -10.89 -11.05
N MET A 107 -3.33 -12.03 -11.06
CA MET A 107 -3.89 -13.30 -11.52
C MET A 107 -5.13 -13.67 -10.70
N LYS A 108 -5.03 -13.62 -9.36
CA LYS A 108 -6.16 -13.89 -8.47
C LYS A 108 -7.36 -12.98 -8.73
N ALA A 109 -7.12 -11.68 -8.88
CA ALA A 109 -8.20 -10.72 -9.17
C ALA A 109 -8.90 -11.06 -10.50
N VAL A 110 -8.15 -11.43 -11.54
CA VAL A 110 -8.73 -11.80 -12.83
C VAL A 110 -9.50 -13.11 -12.76
N ASP A 111 -8.99 -14.12 -12.06
CA ASP A 111 -9.67 -15.40 -11.83
C ASP A 111 -11.00 -15.20 -11.08
N GLU A 112 -11.02 -14.26 -10.13
CA GLU A 112 -12.22 -13.87 -9.37
C GLU A 112 -13.15 -12.89 -10.14
N GLY A 113 -12.80 -12.52 -11.37
CA GLY A 113 -13.57 -11.58 -12.19
C GLY A 113 -13.53 -10.12 -11.69
N LEU A 114 -12.58 -9.79 -10.82
CA LEU A 114 -12.38 -8.45 -10.26
C LEU A 114 -11.53 -7.58 -11.19
N SER A 115 -11.75 -6.26 -11.12
CA SER A 115 -10.95 -5.31 -11.88
C SER A 115 -9.54 -5.16 -11.29
N VAL A 116 -8.53 -5.19 -12.15
CA VAL A 116 -7.11 -4.98 -11.79
C VAL A 116 -6.71 -3.51 -11.77
N GLU A 117 -7.55 -2.61 -12.29
CA GLU A 117 -7.24 -1.18 -12.42
C GLU A 117 -6.86 -0.48 -11.10
N PRO A 118 -7.53 -0.73 -9.96
CA PRO A 118 -7.11 -0.18 -8.67
C PRO A 118 -5.66 -0.52 -8.32
N LEU A 119 -5.24 -1.77 -8.56
CA LEU A 119 -3.87 -2.24 -8.32
C LEU A 119 -2.89 -1.50 -9.23
N LEU A 120 -3.18 -1.44 -10.53
CA LEU A 120 -2.30 -0.79 -11.50
C LEU A 120 -2.14 0.70 -11.22
N LYS A 121 -3.22 1.39 -10.81
CA LYS A 121 -3.15 2.79 -10.38
C LYS A 121 -2.30 2.96 -9.12
N ALA A 122 -2.46 2.09 -8.12
CA ALA A 122 -1.64 2.13 -6.91
C ALA A 122 -0.15 1.94 -7.22
N TRP A 123 0.16 1.00 -8.12
CA TRP A 123 1.51 0.77 -8.59
C TRP A 123 2.08 1.94 -9.39
N ALA A 124 1.28 2.52 -10.30
CA ALA A 124 1.68 3.70 -11.06
C ALA A 124 1.99 4.88 -10.14
N ARG A 125 1.15 5.14 -9.14
CA ARG A 125 1.38 6.18 -8.10
C ARG A 125 2.66 5.90 -7.31
N PHE A 126 2.93 4.63 -6.98
CA PHE A 126 4.16 4.25 -6.27
C PHE A 126 5.42 4.51 -7.10
N LEU A 127 5.34 4.29 -8.41
CA LEU A 127 6.44 4.53 -9.36
C LEU A 127 6.62 6.01 -9.73
N CYS A 128 5.69 6.90 -9.37
CA CYS A 128 5.82 8.32 -9.67
C CYS A 128 7.13 8.88 -9.09
N PRO A 129 7.98 9.51 -9.92
CA PRO A 129 9.20 10.14 -9.44
C PRO A 129 8.81 11.40 -8.65
N ILE A 130 9.28 11.49 -7.41
CA ILE A 130 9.04 12.64 -6.52
C ILE A 130 10.40 13.14 -6.02
N PRO A 131 10.75 14.43 -6.23
CA PRO A 131 11.98 15.02 -5.69
C PRO A 131 12.06 14.85 -4.17
N GLY A 132 13.23 14.44 -3.68
CA GLY A 132 13.50 14.20 -2.24
C GLY A 132 12.99 12.86 -1.70
N ARG A 133 12.12 12.13 -2.42
CA ARG A 133 11.74 10.76 -2.06
C ARG A 133 12.86 9.79 -2.43
N PRO A 134 13.13 8.74 -1.62
CA PRO A 134 14.07 7.71 -2.02
C PRO A 134 13.66 7.09 -3.36
N ALA A 135 14.63 7.03 -4.28
CA ALA A 135 14.41 6.55 -5.63
C ALA A 135 13.85 5.12 -5.65
N TYR A 136 13.17 4.77 -6.73
CA TYR A 136 12.70 3.41 -6.93
C TYR A 136 13.90 2.44 -7.03
N THR A 137 13.80 1.33 -6.32
CA THR A 137 14.66 0.15 -6.50
C THR A 137 13.79 -1.09 -6.59
N GLN A 138 14.32 -2.20 -7.10
CA GLN A 138 13.55 -3.45 -7.19
C GLN A 138 13.14 -3.95 -5.80
N GLU A 139 14.00 -3.77 -4.79
CA GLU A 139 13.72 -4.12 -3.40
C GLU A 139 12.55 -3.28 -2.87
N ARG A 140 12.55 -1.96 -3.09
CA ARG A 140 11.42 -1.10 -2.68
C ARG A 140 10.12 -1.50 -3.37
N GLY A 141 10.18 -1.84 -4.67
CA GLY A 141 9.04 -2.37 -5.41
C GLY A 141 8.52 -3.68 -4.83
N HIS A 142 9.41 -4.60 -4.49
CA HIS A 142 9.06 -5.88 -3.87
C HIS A 142 8.41 -5.67 -2.50
N LEU A 143 9.01 -4.83 -1.65
CA LEU A 143 8.48 -4.50 -0.32
C LEU A 143 7.07 -3.91 -0.40
N PHE A 144 6.83 -3.00 -1.34
CA PHE A 144 5.50 -2.44 -1.56
C PHE A 144 4.49 -3.49 -2.03
N ALA A 145 4.89 -4.36 -2.95
CA ALA A 145 4.04 -5.45 -3.44
C ALA A 145 3.69 -6.46 -2.34
N GLU A 146 4.66 -6.83 -1.50
CA GLU A 146 4.43 -7.69 -0.34
C GLU A 146 3.49 -7.02 0.66
N TYR A 147 3.72 -5.75 0.97
CA TYR A 147 2.90 -5.00 1.91
C TYR A 147 1.43 -4.97 1.53
N ILE A 148 1.11 -4.59 0.29
CA ILE A 148 -0.29 -4.51 -0.14
C ILE A 148 -0.94 -5.88 -0.23
N SER A 149 -0.16 -6.94 -0.49
CA SER A 149 -0.63 -8.33 -0.60
C SER A 149 -0.56 -9.10 0.72
N ALA A 150 -0.10 -8.48 1.80
CA ALA A 150 0.13 -9.15 3.08
C ALA A 150 -1.22 -9.63 3.66
N PRO A 151 -1.31 -10.92 4.05
CA PRO A 151 -2.51 -11.44 4.67
C PRO A 151 -2.65 -10.91 6.11
N TYR A 152 -3.89 -10.87 6.56
CA TYR A 152 -4.30 -10.58 7.93
C TYR A 152 -5.35 -11.62 8.34
N ILE A 153 -5.20 -12.19 9.53
CA ILE A 153 -6.13 -13.17 10.07
C ILE A 153 -6.80 -12.54 11.29
N SER A 154 -8.12 -12.31 11.19
CA SER A 154 -8.89 -11.81 12.33
C SER A 154 -9.14 -12.93 13.34
N LYS A 155 -8.43 -12.91 14.47
CA LYS A 155 -8.62 -13.90 15.55
C LYS A 155 -10.06 -13.92 16.09
N THR A 156 -10.68 -12.75 16.17
CA THR A 156 -12.08 -12.61 16.58
C THR A 156 -13.02 -13.33 15.62
N GLU A 157 -12.80 -13.18 14.31
CA GLU A 157 -13.63 -13.82 13.30
C GLU A 157 -13.39 -15.33 13.23
N VAL A 158 -12.14 -15.79 13.35
CA VAL A 158 -11.81 -17.22 13.47
C VAL A 158 -12.58 -17.85 14.63
N ASN A 159 -12.54 -17.21 15.81
CA ASN A 159 -13.27 -17.68 16.99
C ASN A 159 -14.78 -17.72 16.75
N ARG A 160 -15.35 -16.70 16.10
CA ARG A 160 -16.78 -16.65 15.75
C ARG A 160 -17.16 -17.81 14.82
N LEU A 161 -16.42 -18.00 13.74
CA LEU A 161 -16.65 -19.07 12.75
C LEU A 161 -16.53 -20.47 13.37
N MET A 162 -15.59 -20.68 14.29
CA MET A 162 -15.43 -21.96 14.98
C MET A 162 -16.51 -22.20 16.04
N LEU A 163 -16.84 -21.19 16.85
CA LEU A 163 -17.77 -21.36 17.98
C LEU A 163 -19.24 -21.31 17.56
N GLU A 164 -19.60 -20.41 16.67
CA GLU A 164 -20.99 -20.17 16.25
C GLU A 164 -21.35 -21.01 15.03
N GLU A 165 -20.49 -21.02 14.00
CA GLU A 165 -20.75 -21.72 12.73
C GLU A 165 -20.20 -23.15 12.68
N LYS A 166 -19.49 -23.59 13.73
CA LYS A 166 -18.93 -24.95 13.88
C LYS A 166 -18.03 -25.39 12.73
N LEU A 167 -17.36 -24.43 12.08
CA LEU A 167 -16.39 -24.72 11.03
C LEU A 167 -15.10 -25.30 11.62
N SER A 168 -14.37 -26.08 10.80
CA SER A 168 -13.02 -26.52 11.18
C SER A 168 -12.06 -25.33 11.24
N GLU A 169 -11.00 -25.45 12.04
CA GLU A 169 -9.98 -24.40 12.18
C GLU A 169 -9.38 -23.98 10.84
N GLU A 170 -9.07 -24.94 9.96
CA GLU A 170 -8.52 -24.67 8.63
C GLU A 170 -9.46 -23.82 7.77
N VAL A 171 -10.76 -24.14 7.76
CA VAL A 171 -11.77 -23.39 6.99
C VAL A 171 -11.98 -22.02 7.61
N ALA A 172 -12.05 -21.93 8.94
CA ALA A 172 -12.22 -20.67 9.66
C ALA A 172 -11.03 -19.72 9.42
N LEU A 173 -9.80 -20.23 9.45
CA LEU A 173 -8.59 -19.47 9.12
C LEU A 173 -8.65 -18.94 7.69
N SER A 174 -9.02 -19.79 6.73
CA SER A 174 -9.14 -19.40 5.33
C SER A 174 -10.17 -18.28 5.12
N LEU A 175 -11.35 -18.41 5.71
CA LEU A 175 -12.44 -17.42 5.59
C LEU A 175 -12.17 -16.12 6.33
N ALA A 176 -11.46 -16.18 7.47
CA ALA A 176 -11.08 -15.00 8.24
C ALA A 176 -9.81 -14.30 7.70
N THR A 177 -9.18 -14.85 6.65
CA THR A 177 -8.00 -14.25 6.02
C THR A 177 -8.41 -13.18 5.02
N THR A 178 -7.93 -11.96 5.22
CA THR A 178 -8.10 -10.83 4.31
C THR A 178 -6.75 -10.15 4.05
N THR A 179 -6.72 -9.12 3.20
CA THR A 179 -5.52 -8.27 3.04
C THR A 179 -5.45 -7.19 4.12
N GLN A 180 -4.25 -6.88 4.59
CA GLN A 180 -4.03 -5.87 5.63
C GLN A 180 -4.48 -4.45 5.23
N VAL A 181 -4.43 -4.12 3.94
CA VAL A 181 -4.81 -2.82 3.40
C VAL A 181 -5.70 -2.99 2.17
N ALA A 182 -6.75 -2.19 2.09
CA ALA A 182 -7.60 -2.11 0.91
C ALA A 182 -7.08 -1.06 -0.07
N ILE A 183 -7.45 -1.18 -1.35
CA ILE A 183 -7.07 -0.23 -2.40
C ILE A 183 -8.34 0.36 -3.01
N THR A 184 -8.41 1.68 -3.04
CA THR A 184 -9.53 2.44 -3.61
C THR A 184 -9.52 2.38 -5.14
N LYS A 185 -10.62 2.76 -5.79
CA LYS A 185 -10.74 2.78 -7.27
C LYS A 185 -9.72 3.73 -7.93
N GLU A 186 -9.26 4.72 -7.18
CA GLU A 186 -8.31 5.75 -7.57
C GLU A 186 -6.85 5.31 -7.35
N GLY A 187 -6.63 4.15 -6.73
CA GLY A 187 -5.30 3.60 -6.45
C GLY A 187 -4.67 4.07 -5.14
N PHE A 188 -5.45 4.64 -4.22
CA PHE A 188 -4.99 4.95 -2.86
C PHE A 188 -5.11 3.75 -1.93
N LEU A 189 -4.18 3.66 -0.98
CA LEU A 189 -4.28 2.68 0.09
C LEU A 189 -5.24 3.21 1.17
N ASN A 190 -6.17 2.38 1.60
CA ASN A 190 -6.89 2.59 2.85
C ASN A 190 -6.09 1.92 3.98
N CYS A 191 -5.40 2.76 4.75
CA CYS A 191 -4.58 2.38 5.88
C CYS A 191 -5.24 2.87 7.18
N TYR A 192 -4.57 2.64 8.30
CA TYR A 192 -5.07 3.02 9.61
C TYR A 192 -4.08 3.85 10.40
N LYS A 193 -4.63 4.76 11.20
CA LYS A 193 -3.89 5.58 12.17
C LYS A 193 -4.47 5.40 13.55
N VAL A 194 -3.64 5.02 14.51
CA VAL A 194 -4.02 5.00 15.93
C VAL A 194 -3.63 6.33 16.58
N SER A 195 -4.57 6.90 17.33
CA SER A 195 -4.46 8.21 17.96
C SER A 195 -5.00 8.20 19.39
N LYS A 196 -4.75 9.26 20.15
CA LYS A 196 -5.39 9.52 21.44
C LYS A 196 -6.26 10.77 21.32
N GLU A 197 -7.45 10.73 21.88
CA GLU A 197 -8.31 11.91 21.92
C GLU A 197 -7.80 12.92 22.95
N VAL A 198 -7.78 14.18 22.54
CA VAL A 198 -7.42 15.32 23.39
C VAL A 198 -8.70 15.97 23.88
N THR A 199 -9.08 15.64 25.11
CA THR A 199 -10.27 16.18 25.78
C THR A 199 -10.00 17.53 26.45
N ASP A 200 -8.77 17.79 26.90
CA ASP A 200 -8.41 19.07 27.50
C ASP A 200 -7.87 20.03 26.45
N ARG A 201 -8.58 21.14 26.24
CA ARG A 201 -8.23 22.16 25.24
C ARG A 201 -7.83 23.47 25.92
N TYR A 202 -6.99 24.23 25.23
CA TYR A 202 -6.64 25.58 25.68
C TYR A 202 -7.83 26.52 25.51
N ALA A 203 -8.17 27.24 26.58
CA ALA A 203 -9.21 28.25 26.63
C ALA A 203 -8.78 29.37 27.59
N LEU A 204 -9.39 30.55 27.46
CA LEU A 204 -9.22 31.61 28.45
C LEU A 204 -10.06 31.30 29.69
N ASP A 205 -9.51 31.59 30.87
CA ASP A 205 -10.29 31.68 32.10
C ASP A 205 -10.92 33.06 32.28
N ASP A 206 -11.58 33.27 33.42
CA ASP A 206 -12.27 34.53 33.73
C ASP A 206 -11.29 35.71 33.95
N LYS A 207 -9.98 35.43 33.99
CA LYS A 207 -8.90 36.40 34.13
C LYS A 207 -8.12 36.60 32.82
N GLU A 208 -8.63 36.07 31.71
CA GLU A 208 -7.97 36.08 30.40
C GLU A 208 -6.61 35.34 30.38
N GLU A 209 -6.39 34.42 31.32
CA GLU A 209 -5.21 33.56 31.33
C GLU A 209 -5.47 32.28 30.52
N VAL A 210 -4.44 31.80 29.81
CA VAL A 210 -4.52 30.58 29.01
C VAL A 210 -4.48 29.36 29.94
N VAL A 211 -5.60 28.66 30.06
CA VAL A 211 -5.74 27.45 30.88
C VAL A 211 -6.17 26.25 30.04
N LYS A 212 -5.95 25.04 30.54
CA LYS A 212 -6.52 23.81 29.96
C LYS A 212 -7.88 23.54 30.60
N LYS A 213 -8.94 23.54 29.79
CA LYS A 213 -10.30 23.18 30.20
C LYS A 213 -10.73 21.91 29.46
N SER A 214 -11.35 20.98 30.19
CA SER A 214 -11.94 19.80 29.57
C SER A 214 -13.13 20.19 28.71
N VAL A 215 -13.24 19.57 27.54
CA VAL A 215 -14.43 19.70 26.67
C VAL A 215 -15.63 18.95 27.23
N LEU A 216 -15.41 17.98 28.13
CA LEU A 216 -16.47 17.23 28.76
C LEU A 216 -17.21 18.11 29.78
N ILE A 217 -18.53 18.12 29.69
CA ILE A 217 -19.38 18.90 30.59
C ILE A 217 -19.55 18.09 31.88
N LYS A 218 -18.94 18.57 32.96
CA LYS A 218 -19.09 18.00 34.30
C LYS A 218 -20.50 18.28 34.82
N LYS A 219 -21.29 17.23 35.02
CA LYS A 219 -22.59 17.29 35.69
C LYS A 219 -22.46 16.73 37.11
N VAL A 220 -23.15 17.36 38.05
CA VAL A 220 -23.23 16.88 39.43
C VAL A 220 -24.70 16.65 39.74
N ASP A 221 -25.03 15.41 40.09
CA ASP A 221 -26.36 15.06 40.55
C ASP A 221 -26.62 15.71 41.92
N ALA A 222 -27.68 16.52 42.00
CA ALA A 222 -27.95 17.33 43.19
C ALA A 222 -28.43 16.50 44.39
N GLU A 223 -28.94 15.29 44.18
CA GLU A 223 -29.49 14.43 45.23
C GLU A 223 -28.46 13.43 45.76
N THR A 224 -27.59 12.92 44.90
CA THR A 224 -26.61 11.88 45.22
C THR A 224 -25.18 12.40 45.31
N GLY A 225 -24.90 13.59 44.77
CA GLY A 225 -23.54 14.13 44.62
C GLY A 225 -22.69 13.40 43.57
N LEU A 226 -23.28 12.47 42.80
CA LEU A 226 -22.56 11.73 41.76
C LEU A 226 -22.12 12.68 40.64
N VAL A 227 -20.84 12.63 40.31
CA VAL A 227 -20.25 13.38 39.21
C VAL A 227 -20.32 12.52 37.95
N SER A 228 -20.97 13.03 36.92
CA SER A 228 -20.98 12.45 35.57
C SER A 228 -20.39 13.43 34.56
N TYR A 229 -19.99 12.91 33.40
CA TYR A 229 -19.44 13.70 32.31
C TYR A 229 -20.30 13.48 31.08
N GLU A 230 -20.78 14.56 30.50
CA GLU A 230 -21.47 14.57 29.22
C GLU A 230 -20.49 14.99 28.12
N ASP A 231 -20.47 14.25 27.02
CA ASP A 231 -19.67 14.58 25.84
C ASP A 231 -20.51 15.42 24.88
N PRO A 232 -20.24 16.74 24.72
CA PRO A 232 -20.99 17.59 23.81
C PRO A 232 -20.60 17.41 22.35
N LEU A 233 -19.52 16.66 22.05
CA LEU A 233 -18.99 16.50 20.70
C LEU A 233 -19.65 15.31 20.00
N GLN A 234 -20.63 15.60 19.15
CA GLN A 234 -21.35 14.55 18.42
C GLN A 234 -20.56 14.02 17.22
N TYR A 235 -19.80 14.88 16.53
CA TYR A 235 -19.16 14.54 15.26
C TYR A 235 -17.66 14.34 15.40
N ALA A 236 -17.11 13.42 14.60
CA ALA A 236 -15.69 13.09 14.61
C ALA A 236 -14.80 14.27 14.18
N GLU A 237 -15.30 15.16 13.32
CA GLU A 237 -14.60 16.34 12.82
C GLU A 237 -14.41 17.44 13.88
N ASP A 238 -15.25 17.45 14.92
CA ASP A 238 -15.19 18.41 16.03
C ASP A 238 -14.21 17.96 17.13
N ARG A 239 -13.83 16.68 17.10
CA ARG A 239 -12.84 16.07 18.00
C ARG A 239 -11.42 16.44 17.58
N LEU A 240 -10.51 16.32 18.54
CA LEU A 240 -9.10 16.62 18.39
C LEU A 240 -8.31 15.40 18.84
N PHE A 241 -7.34 14.98 18.03
CA PHE A 241 -6.56 13.80 18.32
C PHE A 241 -5.06 14.11 18.23
N GLU A 242 -4.24 13.31 18.89
CA GLU A 242 -2.79 13.31 18.77
C GLU A 242 -2.27 11.90 18.42
N PRO A 243 -1.09 11.76 17.80
CA PRO A 243 -0.52 10.45 17.47
C PRO A 243 -0.36 9.56 18.71
N ALA A 244 -0.89 8.34 18.70
CA ALA A 244 -0.76 7.43 19.85
C ALA A 244 0.65 6.86 20.01
N VAL A 245 1.42 6.79 18.92
CA VAL A 245 2.76 6.19 18.86
C VAL A 245 3.84 7.20 19.25
N MET A 246 3.92 8.34 18.53
CA MET A 246 4.95 9.37 18.75
C MET A 246 4.53 10.43 19.76
N GLY A 247 3.24 10.52 20.12
CA GLY A 247 2.73 11.62 20.95
C GLY A 247 3.07 12.98 20.33
N GLN A 248 3.77 13.79 21.11
CA GLN A 248 4.26 15.13 20.75
C GLN A 248 5.76 15.15 20.36
N SER A 249 6.39 13.99 20.19
CA SER A 249 7.79 13.87 19.81
C SER A 249 7.97 13.80 18.29
N GLY A 250 9.11 14.33 17.81
CA GLY A 250 9.45 14.38 16.39
C GLY A 250 9.12 15.72 15.75
N ASP A 251 9.13 15.74 14.42
CA ASP A 251 8.81 16.93 13.64
C ASP A 251 7.30 17.19 13.65
N ALA A 252 6.92 18.43 13.95
CA ALA A 252 5.53 18.86 13.82
C ALA A 252 5.08 18.76 12.36
N PHE A 253 3.85 18.32 12.15
CA PHE A 253 3.24 18.22 10.83
C PHE A 253 2.12 19.23 10.67
N VAL A 254 1.77 19.51 9.42
CA VAL A 254 0.67 20.40 9.08
C VAL A 254 -0.61 19.58 9.01
N CYS A 255 -1.64 20.06 9.71
CA CYS A 255 -3.02 19.62 9.60
C CYS A 255 -3.78 20.69 8.80
N SER A 256 -4.18 20.34 7.58
CA SER A 256 -4.85 21.24 6.64
C SER A 256 -6.26 20.74 6.34
N SER A 257 -7.26 21.60 6.51
CA SER A 257 -8.56 21.31 5.89
C SER A 257 -8.41 21.44 4.37
N LEU A 258 -9.22 20.71 3.60
CA LEU A 258 -9.26 20.88 2.14
C LEU A 258 -9.66 22.33 1.73
N GLY A 259 -10.17 23.15 2.67
CA GLY A 259 -10.51 24.57 2.49
C GLY A 259 -9.52 25.58 3.10
N GLY A 260 -8.30 25.17 3.49
CA GLY A 260 -7.21 26.09 3.78
C GLY A 260 -6.97 26.48 5.25
N ASN A 261 -7.64 25.86 6.22
CA ASN A 261 -7.29 26.06 7.63
C ASN A 261 -6.05 25.22 7.96
N LEU A 262 -4.91 25.89 8.07
CA LEU A 262 -3.61 25.28 8.37
C LEU A 262 -3.28 25.39 9.85
N LYS A 263 -2.99 24.25 10.49
CA LYS A 263 -2.46 24.19 11.84
C LYS A 263 -1.22 23.32 11.88
N GLU A 264 -0.14 23.83 12.45
CA GLU A 264 1.09 23.07 12.65
C GLU A 264 1.14 22.52 14.07
N GLY A 265 1.49 21.25 14.20
CA GLY A 265 1.57 20.54 15.48
C GLY A 265 1.22 19.06 15.33
N HIS A 266 1.34 18.28 16.41
CA HIS A 266 0.97 16.87 16.41
C HIS A 266 -0.56 16.72 16.56
N ILE A 267 -1.29 17.26 15.61
CA ILE A 267 -2.75 17.42 15.64
C ILE A 267 -3.37 16.62 14.50
N ILE A 268 -4.23 15.68 14.86
CA ILE A 268 -4.98 14.85 13.94
C ILE A 268 -6.46 15.27 14.03
N LYS A 269 -7.08 15.47 12.86
CA LYS A 269 -8.51 15.80 12.72
C LYS A 269 -9.10 15.01 11.56
N VAL A 270 -10.33 14.53 11.72
CA VAL A 270 -11.07 13.90 10.61
C VAL A 270 -11.39 14.94 9.54
N GLY A 271 -11.34 14.55 8.26
CA GLY A 271 -11.59 15.42 7.12
C GLY A 271 -10.44 16.36 6.75
N HIS A 272 -9.23 16.11 7.28
CA HIS A 272 -8.05 16.95 7.05
C HIS A 272 -6.92 16.13 6.42
N VAL A 273 -6.09 16.82 5.63
CA VAL A 273 -4.82 16.32 5.12
C VAL A 273 -3.73 16.61 6.15
N HIS A 274 -2.92 15.60 6.44
CA HIS A 274 -1.76 15.71 7.33
C HIS A 274 -0.51 15.50 6.52
N TYR A 275 0.42 16.45 6.55
CA TYR A 275 1.65 16.35 5.79
C TYR A 275 2.85 16.98 6.48
N LEU A 276 4.02 16.44 6.16
CA LEU A 276 5.32 17.03 6.48
C LEU A 276 5.79 17.89 5.30
N LYS A 277 6.47 18.99 5.59
CA LYS A 277 6.87 19.97 4.57
C LYS A 277 7.96 19.39 3.68
N ASP A 278 8.91 18.67 4.27
CA ASP A 278 10.09 18.15 3.59
C ASP A 278 10.29 16.64 3.77
N TRP A 279 10.90 15.99 2.78
CA TRP A 279 11.19 14.55 2.83
C TRP A 279 12.26 14.19 3.87
N SER A 280 13.14 15.11 4.26
CA SER A 280 14.10 14.89 5.36
C SER A 280 13.43 14.70 6.73
N GLN A 281 12.14 15.03 6.85
CA GLN A 281 11.33 14.80 8.03
C GLN A 281 10.68 13.41 8.04
N VAL A 282 10.94 12.58 7.03
CA VAL A 282 10.41 11.22 6.92
C VAL A 282 11.57 10.24 6.89
N SER A 283 11.58 9.27 7.79
CA SER A 283 12.54 8.17 7.79
C SER A 283 11.81 6.84 7.93
N ILE A 284 12.39 5.89 8.66
CA ILE A 284 11.83 4.55 8.86
C ILE A 284 10.79 4.51 9.99
N PRO A 285 9.86 3.54 9.99
CA PRO A 285 8.94 3.33 11.10
C PRO A 285 9.68 3.28 12.46
N GLY A 286 9.09 3.91 13.48
CA GLY A 286 9.71 4.11 14.79
C GLY A 286 10.63 5.34 14.91
N GLN A 287 10.85 6.09 13.83
CA GLN A 287 11.62 7.35 13.84
C GLN A 287 10.79 8.54 13.34
N LYS A 288 11.36 9.41 12.50
CA LYS A 288 10.70 10.60 11.96
C LYS A 288 9.69 10.20 10.90
N GLY A 289 8.58 10.93 10.81
CA GLY A 289 7.59 10.73 9.76
C GLY A 289 6.18 10.54 10.28
N LEU A 290 5.24 10.51 9.33
CA LEU A 290 3.85 10.19 9.61
C LEU A 290 3.66 8.68 9.62
N HIS A 291 3.59 8.09 10.82
CA HIS A 291 3.40 6.65 11.01
C HIS A 291 1.95 6.23 10.77
N CYS A 292 1.74 5.17 10.01
CA CYS A 292 0.46 4.51 9.78
C CYS A 292 0.68 3.04 9.43
N GLY A 293 -0.38 2.25 9.24
CA GLY A 293 -0.20 0.87 8.82
C GLY A 293 -1.48 0.13 8.47
N GLY A 294 -1.38 -1.18 8.30
CA GLY A 294 -2.51 -2.07 8.02
C GLY A 294 -3.23 -2.58 9.26
N LEU A 295 -3.95 -3.69 9.12
CA LEU A 295 -4.66 -4.31 10.25
C LEU A 295 -3.72 -4.85 11.34
N SER A 296 -2.55 -5.41 10.97
CA SER A 296 -1.55 -5.84 11.96
C SER A 296 -0.99 -4.67 12.78
N TYR A 297 -0.92 -3.47 12.18
CA TYR A 297 -0.46 -2.26 12.86
C TYR A 297 -1.42 -1.87 13.97
N ILE A 298 -2.72 -1.84 13.68
CA ILE A 298 -3.70 -1.47 14.71
C ILE A 298 -3.77 -2.51 15.83
N GLU A 299 -3.57 -3.81 15.55
CA GLU A 299 -3.52 -4.84 16.60
C GLU A 299 -2.38 -4.60 17.60
N GLY A 300 -1.25 -4.02 17.16
CA GLY A 300 -0.12 -3.70 18.02
C GLY A 300 -0.27 -2.41 18.84
N TYR A 301 -1.11 -1.46 18.41
CA TYR A 301 -1.19 -0.12 19.01
C TYR A 301 -2.57 0.24 19.59
N GLN A 302 -3.62 -0.49 19.24
CA GLN A 302 -4.96 -0.28 19.75
C GLN A 302 -5.06 -0.80 21.19
N ARG A 303 -5.46 0.09 22.10
CA ARG A 303 -5.59 -0.18 23.54
C ARG A 303 -6.67 0.74 24.11
N GLU A 304 -6.99 0.55 25.39
CA GLU A 304 -7.90 1.45 26.09
C GLU A 304 -7.40 2.91 25.98
N GLY A 305 -8.32 3.82 25.64
CA GLY A 305 -8.02 5.25 25.44
C GLY A 305 -7.40 5.61 24.08
N THR A 306 -7.31 4.68 23.12
CA THR A 306 -6.94 5.01 21.73
C THR A 306 -8.13 4.95 20.77
N VAL A 307 -8.02 5.72 19.68
CA VAL A 307 -9.01 5.80 18.60
C VAL A 307 -8.33 5.51 17.28
N THR A 308 -8.91 4.58 16.52
CA THR A 308 -8.45 4.18 15.19
C THR A 308 -9.19 4.97 14.12
N HIS A 309 -8.42 5.45 13.13
CA HIS A 309 -8.93 6.19 11.98
C HIS A 309 -8.63 5.47 10.68
N ASN A 310 -9.57 5.50 9.74
CA ASN A 310 -9.32 5.19 8.34
C ASN A 310 -8.59 6.37 7.70
N ILE A 311 -7.46 6.11 7.07
CA ILE A 311 -6.69 7.11 6.35
C ILE A 311 -6.48 6.70 4.90
N LEU A 312 -6.47 7.67 4.01
CA LEU A 312 -6.08 7.48 2.62
C LEU A 312 -4.62 7.90 2.45
N VAL A 313 -3.83 7.00 1.88
CA VAL A 313 -2.42 7.24 1.56
C VAL A 313 -2.25 7.16 0.05
N ASN A 314 -1.68 8.21 -0.54
CA ASN A 314 -1.18 8.15 -1.90
C ASN A 314 0.12 7.34 -1.93
N PRO A 315 0.25 6.27 -2.74
CA PRO A 315 1.49 5.51 -2.84
C PRO A 315 2.73 6.34 -3.21
N ALA A 316 2.55 7.51 -3.85
CA ALA A 316 3.62 8.47 -4.11
C ALA A 316 4.19 9.10 -2.83
N ASP A 317 3.39 9.18 -1.76
CA ASP A 317 3.77 9.76 -0.46
C ASP A 317 4.45 8.75 0.47
N ILE A 318 4.63 7.50 0.04
CA ILE A 318 5.27 6.45 0.84
C ILE A 318 6.79 6.63 0.84
N HIS A 319 7.35 6.82 2.03
CA HIS A 319 8.79 6.85 2.24
C HIS A 319 9.37 5.45 2.44
N SER A 320 8.85 4.72 3.43
CA SER A 320 9.34 3.39 3.79
C SER A 320 8.29 2.51 4.44
N ILE A 321 8.48 1.21 4.30
CA ILE A 321 7.59 0.15 4.77
C ILE A 321 8.42 -0.80 5.64
N SER A 322 7.92 -1.12 6.83
CA SER A 322 8.52 -2.13 7.71
C SER A 322 8.03 -3.52 7.34
N MET A 323 8.95 -4.48 7.27
CA MET A 323 8.68 -5.92 7.09
C MET A 323 8.41 -6.66 8.42
N CYS A 324 8.63 -6.02 9.57
CA CYS A 324 8.64 -6.68 10.87
C CYS A 324 7.24 -6.88 11.45
N SER A 325 6.41 -7.77 10.90
CA SER A 325 5.13 -8.29 11.44
C SER A 325 4.02 -7.28 11.81
N ASP A 326 4.35 -6.02 12.02
CA ASP A 326 3.49 -4.96 12.52
C ASP A 326 2.82 -4.19 11.39
N GLY A 327 3.22 -4.38 10.13
CA GLY A 327 2.61 -3.71 8.98
C GLY A 327 2.70 -2.17 9.04
N ALA A 328 3.73 -1.64 9.71
CA ALA A 328 3.95 -0.21 9.85
C ALA A 328 4.59 0.42 8.61
N MET A 329 4.21 1.66 8.32
CA MET A 329 4.67 2.46 7.19
C MET A 329 4.83 3.91 7.61
N THR A 330 5.82 4.58 7.03
CA THR A 330 6.01 6.03 7.16
C THR A 330 5.74 6.73 5.83
N VAL A 331 4.96 7.79 5.91
CA VAL A 331 4.54 8.58 4.76
C VAL A 331 4.90 10.05 4.96
N LYS A 332 4.98 10.80 3.87
CA LYS A 332 5.05 12.26 3.92
C LYS A 332 3.67 12.88 4.16
N GLN A 333 2.62 12.23 3.66
CA GLN A 333 1.26 12.75 3.70
C GLN A 333 0.21 11.63 3.80
N TYR A 334 -0.87 11.89 4.53
CA TYR A 334 -2.10 11.08 4.50
C TYR A 334 -3.33 11.97 4.69
N PHE A 335 -4.51 11.46 4.34
CA PHE A 335 -5.78 12.11 4.62
C PHE A 335 -6.60 11.29 5.61
N VAL A 336 -7.12 11.92 6.67
CA VAL A 336 -7.97 11.22 7.65
C VAL A 336 -9.41 11.23 7.15
N HIS A 337 -9.85 10.09 6.65
CA HIS A 337 -11.15 9.94 6.02
C HIS A 337 -12.29 9.77 7.04
N SER A 338 -12.11 8.88 8.02
CA SER A 338 -13.13 8.60 9.03
C SER A 338 -12.52 7.98 10.27
N THR A 339 -13.32 7.86 11.32
CA THR A 339 -12.95 7.17 12.55
C THR A 339 -13.77 5.90 12.75
N PHE A 340 -13.25 4.92 13.49
CA PHE A 340 -14.01 3.73 13.89
C PHE A 340 -15.05 4.07 14.97
N ASN A 341 -14.78 5.11 15.77
CA ASN A 341 -15.61 5.52 16.89
C ASN A 341 -16.17 6.92 16.66
N GLY A 342 -17.32 7.01 16.00
CA GLY A 342 -18.03 8.28 15.83
C GLY A 342 -18.75 8.38 14.50
N VAL A 343 -19.62 9.39 14.41
CA VAL A 343 -20.34 9.72 13.19
C VAL A 343 -19.63 10.90 12.53
N ASN A 344 -19.35 10.77 11.23
CA ASN A 344 -18.84 11.88 10.45
C ASN A 344 -19.99 12.85 10.10
N LYS A 345 -19.72 14.15 10.18
CA LYS A 345 -20.61 15.21 9.68
C LYS A 345 -20.67 15.20 8.15
N THR A 346 -19.55 14.90 7.50
CA THR A 346 -19.42 14.96 6.03
C THR A 346 -19.09 13.59 5.44
N LEU A 347 -19.64 13.30 4.27
CA LEU A 347 -19.21 12.16 3.47
C LEU A 347 -17.95 12.55 2.70
N TYR A 348 -16.82 12.01 3.11
CA TYR A 348 -15.57 12.12 2.36
C TYR A 348 -15.51 11.00 1.32
N THR A 349 -14.92 11.28 0.16
CA THR A 349 -14.66 10.27 -0.87
C THR A 349 -13.21 10.34 -1.31
N SER A 350 -12.67 9.22 -1.78
CA SER A 350 -11.31 9.14 -2.32
C SER A 350 -11.08 10.08 -3.52
N SER A 351 -12.15 10.43 -4.25
CA SER A 351 -12.07 11.34 -5.40
C SER A 351 -11.64 12.77 -5.03
N SER A 352 -12.16 13.32 -3.93
CA SER A 352 -11.77 14.67 -3.48
C SER A 352 -10.31 14.73 -3.04
N TYR A 353 -9.82 13.65 -2.42
CA TYR A 353 -8.39 13.54 -2.10
C TYR A 353 -7.54 13.35 -3.36
N GLN A 354 -8.07 12.65 -4.37
CA GLN A 354 -7.39 12.53 -5.66
C GLN A 354 -7.15 13.89 -6.29
N GLU A 355 -8.19 14.70 -6.46
CA GLU A 355 -8.09 16.03 -7.07
C GLU A 355 -7.03 16.89 -6.38
N PHE A 356 -7.00 16.86 -5.04
CA PHE A 356 -6.00 17.55 -4.24
C PHE A 356 -4.58 17.07 -4.52
N THR A 357 -4.33 15.75 -4.45
CA THR A 357 -2.98 15.20 -4.65
C THR A 357 -2.48 15.28 -6.09
N ASP A 358 -3.38 15.15 -7.07
CA ASP A 358 -3.04 15.25 -8.48
C ASP A 358 -2.65 16.71 -8.82
N ALA A 359 -3.32 17.71 -8.22
CA ALA A 359 -2.91 19.12 -8.34
C ALA A 359 -1.51 19.38 -7.76
N GLN A 360 -1.24 18.89 -6.54
CA GLN A 360 0.10 18.97 -5.93
C GLN A 360 1.18 18.32 -6.83
N TYR A 361 0.85 17.20 -7.47
CA TYR A 361 1.77 16.52 -8.36
C TYR A 361 2.09 17.34 -9.61
N GLN A 362 1.10 17.98 -10.23
CA GLN A 362 1.33 18.84 -11.40
C GLN A 362 2.29 19.99 -11.06
N GLU A 363 2.15 20.59 -9.88
CA GLU A 363 3.06 21.64 -9.40
C GLU A 363 4.50 21.11 -9.21
N ILE A 364 4.65 19.95 -8.56
CA ILE A 364 5.96 19.31 -8.35
C ILE A 364 6.62 18.95 -9.69
N LEU A 365 5.84 18.42 -10.64
CA LEU A 365 6.32 18.05 -11.97
C LEU A 365 6.77 19.28 -12.76
N ALA A 366 5.97 20.35 -12.76
CA ALA A 366 6.32 21.61 -13.41
C ALA A 366 7.61 22.21 -12.83
N ALA A 367 7.76 22.21 -11.50
CA ALA A 367 8.99 22.67 -10.84
C ALA A 367 10.21 21.81 -11.22
N ALA A 368 10.06 20.49 -11.26
CA ALA A 368 11.14 19.57 -11.64
C ALA A 368 11.58 19.75 -13.11
N ILE A 369 10.62 19.96 -14.02
CA ILE A 369 10.91 20.25 -15.43
C ILE A 369 11.68 21.58 -15.55
N SER A 370 11.23 22.64 -14.87
CA SER A 370 11.89 23.95 -14.89
C SER A 370 13.36 23.86 -14.45
N VAL A 371 13.63 23.16 -13.34
CA VAL A 371 15.02 22.97 -12.84
C VAL A 371 15.88 22.22 -13.87
N GLN A 372 15.30 21.24 -14.57
CA GLN A 372 16.02 20.46 -15.57
C GLN A 372 16.25 21.25 -16.87
N GLU A 373 15.31 22.11 -17.26
CA GLU A 373 15.47 23.05 -18.39
C GLU A 373 16.53 24.11 -18.09
N GLU A 374 16.56 24.67 -16.88
CA GLU A 374 17.60 25.59 -16.42
C GLU A 374 18.99 24.93 -16.47
N ALA A 375 19.13 23.71 -15.93
CA ALA A 375 20.38 22.97 -15.97
C ALA A 375 20.85 22.64 -17.41
N LEU A 376 19.92 22.33 -18.32
CA LEU A 376 20.24 22.10 -19.73
C LEU A 376 20.70 23.39 -20.42
N THR A 377 20.06 24.52 -20.11
CA THR A 377 20.42 25.84 -20.66
C THR A 377 21.82 26.26 -20.18
N GLU A 378 22.13 26.09 -18.88
CA GLU A 378 23.47 26.34 -18.33
C GLU A 378 24.55 25.45 -18.99
N MET A 379 24.22 24.18 -19.26
CA MET A 379 25.13 23.27 -19.98
C MET A 379 25.35 23.67 -21.44
N GLU A 380 24.34 24.22 -22.12
CA GLU A 380 24.47 24.72 -23.48
C GLU A 380 25.26 26.04 -23.54
N GLU A 381 25.04 26.95 -22.59
CA GLU A 381 25.83 28.18 -22.44
C GLU A 381 27.30 27.87 -22.14
N ALA A 382 27.57 26.92 -21.25
CA ALA A 382 28.93 26.47 -20.94
C ALA A 382 29.65 25.82 -22.14
N LYS A 383 28.90 25.13 -23.03
CA LYS A 383 29.46 24.59 -24.28
C LYS A 383 29.74 25.66 -25.33
N ASN A 384 29.01 26.78 -25.31
CA ASN A 384 29.22 27.89 -26.23
C ASN A 384 30.35 28.85 -25.79
N LEU A 385 30.91 28.65 -24.59
CA LEU A 385 32.05 29.39 -24.02
C LEU A 385 33.41 28.68 -24.21
N ILE A 386 33.42 27.47 -24.76
CA ILE A 386 34.61 26.67 -25.12
C ILE A 386 34.72 26.65 -26.64
#